data_AF-X0ZEC1-F1
#
_entry.id   AF-X0ZEC1-F1
#
_cell.length_a   1.000
_cell.length_b   1.000
_cell.length_c   1.000
_cell.angle_alpha   90.00
_cell.angle_beta   90.00
_cell.angle_gamma   90.00
#
_symmetry.space_group_name_H-M   'P 1'
#
loop_
_entity.id
_entity.type
_entity.pdbx_description
1 polymer ?
#
loop_
_entity_poly.entity_id
_entity_poly.type
_entity_poly.pdbx_seq_one_letter_code
_entity_poly.pdbx_strand_id
1 'polypeptide(L)'
;DQGPGIEDKEKAFLPGYTTATSKMKEYIRGVGSGFPIIKETITFSGGSIDVKDNIKRGTVISLKLGLTEKSEKFQDSGSEPAVVLPPDIESEKKTQIDILDKFNGKLLSDRQKKILFVILELEEAGPSKISKELGFSLSTSYRELIYLEKNKLLTSSSSGKDGNKSRKSYNCQKKKKREKEAISLKSKRKD
;
A
#
# COMPACT_ATOMS: atom_id res chain seq x y z
N ASP A 1 20.88 -20.91 6.14
CA ASP A 1 21.61 -21.95 5.41
C ASP A 1 23.02 -22.08 5.97
N GLN A 2 23.89 -22.87 5.31
CA GLN A 2 25.32 -22.98 5.61
C GLN A 2 26.18 -22.59 4.39
N GLY A 3 25.64 -21.75 3.51
CA GLY A 3 26.28 -21.33 2.26
C GLY A 3 27.38 -20.30 2.48
N PRO A 4 27.87 -19.67 1.40
CA PRO A 4 28.88 -18.61 1.49
C PRO A 4 28.37 -17.33 2.20
N GLY A 5 27.06 -17.18 2.37
CA GLY A 5 26.45 -15.99 2.97
C GLY A 5 26.19 -14.88 1.95
N ILE A 6 25.66 -13.75 2.43
CA ILE A 6 25.47 -12.53 1.63
C ILE A 6 26.38 -11.45 2.24
N GLU A 7 27.27 -10.88 1.44
CA GLU A 7 28.24 -9.87 1.92
C GLU A 7 27.52 -8.64 2.49
N ASP A 8 26.70 -7.98 1.67
CA ASP A 8 25.94 -6.77 2.03
C ASP A 8 24.43 -7.08 2.10
N LYS A 9 23.89 -6.98 3.32
CA LYS A 9 22.50 -7.34 3.66
C LYS A 9 21.50 -6.31 3.15
N GLU A 10 21.91 -5.04 3.07
CA GLU A 10 21.05 -3.98 2.54
C GLU A 10 20.95 -4.09 1.02
N LYS A 11 22.10 -4.33 0.37
CA LYS A 11 22.15 -4.51 -1.09
C LYS A 11 21.57 -5.84 -1.58
N ALA A 12 21.38 -6.82 -0.68
CA ALA A 12 20.70 -8.08 -0.97
C ALA A 12 19.38 -7.90 -1.73
N PHE A 13 18.65 -6.81 -1.45
CA PHE A 13 17.36 -6.50 -2.05
C PHE A 13 17.44 -5.74 -3.38
N LEU A 14 18.65 -5.42 -3.86
CA LEU A 14 18.81 -4.80 -5.17
C LEU A 14 18.67 -5.85 -6.26
N PRO A 15 17.94 -5.55 -7.36
CA PRO A 15 17.87 -6.43 -8.51
C PRO A 15 19.28 -6.77 -9.00
N GLY A 16 19.54 -8.05 -9.24
CA GLY A 16 20.83 -8.47 -9.77
C GLY A 16 21.92 -8.75 -8.72
N TYR A 17 21.82 -8.23 -7.49
CA TYR A 17 22.91 -8.35 -6.50
C TYR A 17 23.14 -9.79 -6.03
N THR A 18 22.08 -10.52 -5.69
CA THR A 18 22.17 -11.94 -5.30
C THR A 18 22.09 -12.90 -6.50
N THR A 19 22.47 -12.45 -7.69
CA THR A 19 22.41 -13.28 -8.90
C THR A 19 23.53 -14.31 -8.90
N ALA A 20 23.25 -15.44 -9.55
CA ALA A 20 24.27 -16.43 -9.89
C ALA A 20 25.46 -15.79 -10.62
N THR A 21 26.67 -16.13 -10.18
CA THR A 21 27.92 -15.81 -10.89
C THR A 21 27.96 -16.47 -12.27
N SER A 22 28.85 -16.04 -13.16
CA SER A 22 28.95 -16.59 -14.53
C SER A 22 29.07 -18.11 -14.58
N LYS A 23 29.84 -18.73 -13.66
CA LYS A 23 29.94 -20.20 -13.53
C LYS A 23 28.65 -20.85 -13.03
N MET A 24 27.93 -20.18 -12.13
CA MET A 24 26.65 -20.68 -11.59
C MET A 24 25.50 -20.55 -12.59
N LYS A 25 25.57 -19.59 -13.53
CA LYS A 25 24.55 -19.39 -14.59
C LYS A 25 24.43 -20.54 -15.57
N GLU A 26 25.43 -21.42 -15.63
CA GLU A 26 25.36 -22.68 -16.37
C GLU A 26 24.22 -23.58 -15.84
N TYR A 27 23.93 -23.49 -14.54
CA TYR A 27 22.95 -24.32 -13.84
C TYR A 27 21.74 -23.54 -13.31
N ILE A 28 21.92 -22.25 -12.98
CA ILE A 28 20.89 -21.39 -12.39
C ILE A 28 20.48 -20.33 -13.40
N ARG A 29 19.28 -20.45 -13.94
CA ARG A 29 18.70 -19.46 -14.86
C ARG A 29 17.99 -18.37 -14.06
N GLY A 30 18.14 -17.12 -14.49
CA GLY A 30 17.45 -15.98 -13.89
C GLY A 30 18.35 -14.77 -13.66
N VAL A 31 17.73 -13.67 -13.24
CA VAL A 31 18.37 -12.35 -13.08
C VAL A 31 18.46 -11.90 -11.62
N GLY A 32 18.19 -12.79 -10.66
CA GLY A 32 18.22 -12.44 -9.23
C GLY A 32 17.09 -11.50 -8.80
N SER A 33 15.89 -11.64 -9.35
CA SER A 33 14.72 -10.83 -8.99
C SER A 33 13.92 -11.36 -7.80
N GLY A 34 14.11 -12.63 -7.41
CA GLY A 34 13.30 -13.27 -6.39
C GLY A 34 13.37 -12.58 -5.02
N PHE A 35 14.56 -12.17 -4.58
CA PHE A 35 14.76 -11.56 -3.27
C PHE A 35 14.07 -10.18 -3.13
N PRO A 36 14.21 -9.25 -4.11
CA PRO A 36 13.40 -8.04 -4.15
C PRO A 36 11.88 -8.30 -4.11
N ILE A 37 11.40 -9.27 -4.91
CA ILE A 37 9.97 -9.61 -4.99
C ILE A 37 9.44 -10.11 -3.65
N ILE A 38 10.21 -10.94 -2.93
CA ILE A 38 9.82 -11.45 -1.61
C ILE A 38 9.67 -10.30 -0.61
N LYS A 39 10.62 -9.36 -0.58
CA LYS A 39 10.55 -8.19 0.30
C LYS A 39 9.28 -7.39 0.04
N GLU A 40 9.00 -7.07 -1.22
CA GLU A 40 7.82 -6.32 -1.61
C GLU A 40 6.53 -7.07 -1.23
N THR A 41 6.46 -8.38 -1.51
CA THR A 41 5.29 -9.21 -1.21
C THR A 41 5.00 -9.25 0.30
N ILE A 42 6.02 -9.46 1.13
CA ILE A 42 5.86 -9.57 2.59
C ILE A 42 5.51 -8.23 3.20
N THR A 43 6.19 -7.16 2.78
CA THR A 43 5.86 -5.80 3.24
C THR A 43 4.45 -5.40 2.81
N PHE A 44 4.01 -5.77 1.61
CA PHE A 44 2.65 -5.54 1.13
C PHE A 44 1.59 -6.30 1.94
N SER A 45 1.94 -7.46 2.50
CA SER A 45 1.10 -8.19 3.45
C SER A 45 1.15 -7.61 4.88
N GLY A 46 1.79 -6.46 5.11
CA GLY A 46 1.96 -5.88 6.44
C GLY A 46 2.98 -6.64 7.31
N GLY A 47 3.78 -7.49 6.68
CA GLY A 47 4.86 -8.24 7.32
C GLY A 47 6.20 -7.50 7.30
N SER A 48 7.23 -8.18 7.80
CA SER A 48 8.62 -7.73 7.73
C SER A 48 9.56 -8.87 7.38
N ILE A 49 10.68 -8.53 6.74
CA ILE A 49 11.75 -9.44 6.37
C ILE A 49 13.05 -8.94 7.00
N ASP A 50 13.80 -9.85 7.62
CA ASP A 50 15.09 -9.57 8.24
C ASP A 50 16.14 -10.56 7.74
N VAL A 51 17.36 -10.09 7.47
CA VAL A 51 18.44 -10.88 6.89
C VAL A 51 19.66 -10.74 7.78
N LYS A 52 20.13 -11.87 8.31
CA LYS A 52 21.25 -11.93 9.25
C LYS A 52 22.26 -12.98 8.82
N ASP A 53 23.51 -12.78 9.21
CA ASP A 53 24.51 -13.82 9.06
C ASP A 53 24.27 -14.94 10.07
N ASN A 54 24.53 -16.16 9.64
CA ASN A 54 24.54 -17.30 10.55
C ASN A 54 25.87 -17.33 11.33
N ILE A 55 25.84 -17.79 12.58
CA ILE A 55 26.99 -17.75 13.53
C ILE A 55 28.25 -18.43 12.97
N LYS A 56 28.09 -19.46 12.12
CA LYS A 56 29.21 -20.15 11.46
C LYS A 56 29.42 -19.65 10.04
N ARG A 57 28.51 -20.02 9.14
CA ARG A 57 28.53 -19.65 7.72
C ARG A 57 27.11 -19.64 7.17
N GLY A 58 26.89 -18.83 6.14
CA GLY A 58 25.60 -18.72 5.47
C GLY A 58 24.70 -17.63 6.02
N THR A 59 23.45 -17.63 5.56
CA THR A 59 22.48 -16.56 5.83
C THR A 59 21.24 -17.12 6.53
N VAL A 60 20.70 -16.36 7.48
CA VAL A 60 19.40 -16.58 8.10
C VAL A 60 18.43 -15.50 7.61
N ILE A 61 17.34 -15.93 6.98
CA ILE A 61 16.27 -15.05 6.53
C ILE A 61 15.06 -15.29 7.45
N SER A 62 14.63 -14.25 8.15
CA SER A 62 13.45 -14.30 9.01
C SER A 62 12.31 -13.56 8.34
N LEU A 63 11.23 -14.28 8.04
CA LEU A 63 10.02 -13.72 7.45
C LEU A 63 8.95 -13.64 8.54
N LYS A 64 8.41 -12.44 8.75
CA LYS A 64 7.26 -12.20 9.62
C LYS A 64 6.10 -11.79 8.74
N LEU A 65 5.00 -12.52 8.78
CA LEU A 65 3.77 -12.12 8.10
C LEU A 65 2.92 -11.32 9.06
N GLY A 66 2.44 -10.16 8.60
CA GLY A 66 1.39 -9.43 9.30
C GLY A 66 0.12 -10.25 9.21
N LEU A 67 -0.22 -11.01 10.24
CA LEU A 67 -1.57 -11.54 10.34
C LEU A 67 -2.48 -10.33 10.50
N THR A 68 -3.20 -9.96 9.44
CA THR A 68 -4.35 -9.07 9.57
C THR A 68 -5.36 -9.83 10.41
N GLU A 69 -5.31 -9.61 11.72
CA GLU A 69 -6.22 -10.22 12.64
C GLU A 69 -7.66 -9.84 12.25
N LYS A 70 -8.40 -10.84 11.76
CA LYS A 70 -9.84 -10.87 12.00
C LYS A 70 -10.02 -11.33 13.44
N SER A 71 -10.01 -10.40 14.38
CA SER A 71 -10.47 -10.61 15.74
C SER A 71 -11.11 -9.30 16.23
N GLU A 72 -12.44 -9.27 16.22
CA GLU A 72 -13.17 -8.26 16.95
C GLU A 72 -13.15 -8.60 18.45
N LYS A 73 -12.71 -7.62 19.27
CA LYS A 73 -12.87 -7.44 20.74
C LYS A 73 -11.95 -8.30 21.63
N PHE A 74 -11.20 -7.74 22.59
CA PHE A 74 -11.68 -6.97 23.75
C PHE A 74 -10.70 -5.87 24.22
N GLN A 75 -11.26 -4.83 24.82
CA GLN A 75 -10.57 -3.81 25.62
C GLN A 75 -10.04 -4.43 26.92
N ASP A 76 -8.83 -4.07 27.36
CA ASP A 76 -8.60 -3.15 28.49
C ASP A 76 -7.11 -3.07 28.94
N SER A 77 -6.77 -1.87 29.43
CA SER A 77 -5.75 -1.47 30.41
C SER A 77 -4.26 -1.90 30.29
N GLY A 78 -3.43 -0.91 29.93
CA GLY A 78 -2.46 -0.34 30.88
C GLY A 78 -1.15 -1.09 31.15
N SER A 79 -0.06 -0.63 30.54
CA SER A 79 1.12 -0.09 31.25
C SER A 79 2.23 0.28 30.26
N GLU A 80 2.56 1.58 30.21
CA GLU A 80 3.94 2.01 29.93
C GLU A 80 4.87 1.47 31.03
N PRO A 81 6.17 1.33 30.74
CA PRO A 81 7.05 2.42 31.13
C PRO A 81 8.05 2.81 30.04
N ALA A 82 8.30 4.12 30.01
CA ALA A 82 9.39 4.80 29.33
C ALA A 82 10.79 4.34 29.81
N VAL A 83 11.81 4.57 28.95
CA VAL A 83 13.22 4.98 29.20
C VAL A 83 14.07 4.46 28.03
N VAL A 84 14.98 5.15 27.32
CA VAL A 84 15.55 6.51 27.22
C VAL A 84 16.40 6.47 25.91
N LEU A 85 16.41 7.53 25.10
CA LEU A 85 17.35 7.71 23.97
C LEU A 85 18.79 7.97 24.49
N PRO A 86 19.81 7.69 23.68
CA PRO A 86 20.72 8.79 23.33
C PRO A 86 20.78 9.13 21.83
N PRO A 87 21.25 10.34 21.48
CA PRO A 87 21.13 10.95 20.16
C PRO A 87 22.40 10.80 19.29
N ASP A 88 22.23 11.22 18.03
CA ASP A 88 23.25 11.69 17.07
C ASP A 88 23.60 10.78 15.85
N ILE A 89 23.17 11.30 14.68
CA ILE A 89 23.69 11.10 13.31
C ILE A 89 23.34 9.71 12.72
N GLU A 90 22.43 9.54 11.74
CA GLU A 90 22.41 10.13 10.39
C GLU A 90 20.98 10.30 9.85
N SER A 91 20.59 11.57 9.70
CA SER A 91 19.69 12.04 8.67
C SER A 91 20.21 11.58 7.30
N GLU A 92 19.41 10.82 6.53
CA GLU A 92 19.35 10.85 5.03
C GLU A 92 18.74 9.61 4.34
N LYS A 93 17.80 8.82 4.93
CA LYS A 93 17.10 7.77 4.15
C LYS A 93 15.60 7.62 4.43
N LYS A 94 14.95 8.63 5.03
CA LYS A 94 13.53 8.54 5.44
C LYS A 94 12.54 9.28 4.53
N THR A 95 13.00 9.88 3.43
CA THR A 95 12.22 10.92 2.73
C THR A 95 11.65 10.54 1.36
N GLN A 96 11.79 9.31 0.87
CA GLN A 96 11.17 8.96 -0.43
C GLN A 96 9.86 8.17 -0.32
N ILE A 97 9.65 7.38 0.74
CA ILE A 97 8.44 6.56 0.90
C ILE A 97 7.31 7.35 1.59
N ASP A 98 7.64 8.30 2.47
CA ASP A 98 6.64 9.10 3.22
C ASP A 98 5.98 10.22 2.39
N ILE A 99 6.49 10.53 1.19
CA ILE A 99 5.95 11.63 0.37
C ILE A 99 4.69 11.20 -0.39
N LEU A 100 4.50 9.91 -0.70
CA LEU A 100 3.36 9.44 -1.50
C LEU A 100 2.10 9.14 -0.66
N ASP A 101 2.25 8.95 0.66
CA ASP A 101 1.16 8.53 1.55
C ASP A 101 0.34 9.68 2.16
N LYS A 102 0.68 10.94 1.88
CA LYS A 102 -0.08 12.11 2.33
C LYS A 102 -1.19 12.48 1.33
N PHE A 103 -2.24 11.68 1.27
CA PHE A 103 -3.51 12.14 0.69
C PHE A 103 -4.21 13.07 1.70
N ASN A 104 -4.23 14.38 1.44
CA ASN A 104 -4.79 15.42 2.32
C ASN A 104 -4.20 15.42 3.76
N GLY A 105 -2.92 15.09 3.91
CA GLY A 105 -2.23 15.15 5.21
C GLY A 105 -2.56 13.99 6.16
N LYS A 106 -3.18 12.91 5.67
CA LYS A 106 -3.55 11.75 6.48
C LYS A 106 -3.00 10.45 5.88
N LEU A 107 -2.50 9.57 6.73
CA LEU A 107 -2.07 8.23 6.35
C LEU A 107 -3.32 7.39 6.03
N LEU A 108 -3.38 6.88 4.79
CA LEU A 108 -4.42 5.94 4.37
C LEU A 108 -3.93 4.51 4.58
N SER A 109 -4.81 3.63 5.04
CA SER A 109 -4.52 2.18 5.06
C SER A 109 -4.36 1.67 3.63
N ASP A 110 -3.56 0.61 3.41
CA ASP A 110 -3.39 -0.01 2.10
C ASP A 110 -4.71 -0.45 1.47
N ARG A 111 -5.68 -0.82 2.32
CA ARG A 111 -7.05 -1.13 1.89
C ARG A 111 -7.76 0.08 1.27
N GLN A 112 -7.58 1.26 1.86
CA GLN A 112 -8.14 2.51 1.35
C GLN A 112 -7.46 2.96 0.05
N LYS A 113 -6.14 2.76 -0.04
CA LYS A 113 -5.37 3.00 -1.28
C LYS A 113 -5.89 2.14 -2.43
N LYS A 114 -6.12 0.84 -2.19
CA LYS A 114 -6.70 -0.08 -3.18
C LYS A 114 -8.07 0.38 -3.69
N ILE A 115 -8.95 0.82 -2.78
CA ILE A 115 -10.27 1.35 -3.15
C ILE A 115 -10.13 2.60 -4.04
N LEU A 116 -9.24 3.51 -3.67
CA LEU A 116 -9.01 4.72 -4.45
C LEU A 116 -8.48 4.39 -5.87
N PHE A 117 -7.57 3.43 -5.97
CA PHE A 117 -7.02 2.99 -7.26
C PHE A 117 -8.11 2.41 -8.18
N VAL A 118 -8.98 1.56 -7.64
CA VAL A 118 -10.11 1.01 -8.40
C VAL A 118 -11.09 2.10 -8.86
N ILE A 119 -11.35 3.11 -8.02
CA ILE A 119 -12.21 4.25 -8.42
C ILE A 119 -11.56 5.10 -9.51
N LEU A 120 -10.24 5.24 -9.50
CA LEU A 120 -9.52 5.95 -10.56
C LEU A 120 -9.64 5.23 -11.90
N GLU A 121 -9.56 3.90 -11.89
CA GLU A 121 -9.71 3.07 -13.09
C GLU A 121 -11.15 3.04 -13.62
N LEU A 122 -12.14 2.88 -12.72
CA LEU A 122 -13.55 2.72 -13.08
C LEU A 122 -14.32 4.03 -13.22
N GLU A 123 -13.66 5.17 -12.97
CA GLU A 123 -14.19 6.54 -12.90
C GLU A 123 -15.24 6.79 -11.79
N GLU A 124 -16.28 5.96 -11.70
CA GLU A 124 -17.29 5.96 -10.66
C GLU A 124 -17.55 4.54 -10.15
N ALA A 125 -17.54 4.35 -8.83
CA ALA A 125 -17.86 3.04 -8.26
C ALA A 125 -18.68 3.15 -6.98
N GLY A 126 -19.68 2.27 -6.86
CA GLY A 126 -20.48 2.07 -5.65
C GLY A 126 -19.94 0.93 -4.77
N PRO A 127 -20.46 0.77 -3.54
CA PRO A 127 -20.00 -0.25 -2.59
C PRO A 127 -20.07 -1.69 -3.13
N SER A 128 -21.08 -2.01 -3.94
CA SER A 128 -21.23 -3.34 -4.54
C SER A 128 -20.17 -3.64 -5.61
N LYS A 129 -19.73 -2.63 -6.37
CA LYS A 129 -18.70 -2.80 -7.39
C LYS A 129 -17.33 -2.97 -6.73
N ILE A 130 -17.02 -2.11 -5.75
CA ILE A 130 -15.79 -2.23 -4.95
C ILE A 130 -15.68 -3.57 -4.22
N SER A 131 -16.79 -4.06 -3.66
CA SER A 131 -16.85 -5.36 -3.01
C SER A 131 -16.48 -6.51 -3.97
N LYS A 132 -16.98 -6.46 -5.20
CA LYS A 132 -16.67 -7.48 -6.24
C LYS A 132 -15.23 -7.40 -6.73
N GLU A 133 -14.72 -6.19 -7.01
CA GLU A 133 -13.37 -6.01 -7.57
C GLU A 133 -12.26 -6.32 -6.55
N LEU A 134 -12.45 -5.94 -5.28
CA LEU A 134 -11.41 -6.08 -4.24
C LEU A 134 -11.63 -7.26 -3.29
N GLY A 135 -12.72 -8.01 -3.45
CA GLY A 135 -13.04 -9.14 -2.57
C GLY A 135 -13.39 -8.76 -1.13
N PHE A 136 -13.77 -7.51 -0.86
CA PHE A 136 -14.21 -7.06 0.46
C PHE A 136 -15.69 -7.37 0.69
N SER A 137 -16.10 -7.49 1.96
CA SER A 137 -17.53 -7.56 2.26
C SER A 137 -18.23 -6.24 1.87
N LEU A 138 -19.55 -6.31 1.63
CA LEU A 138 -20.35 -5.13 1.25
C LEU A 138 -20.34 -4.06 2.34
N SER A 139 -20.46 -4.46 3.61
CA SER A 139 -20.45 -3.55 4.77
C SER A 139 -19.07 -2.88 4.92
N THR A 140 -18.01 -3.67 4.74
CA THR A 140 -16.62 -3.22 4.80
C THR A 140 -16.35 -2.21 3.67
N SER A 141 -16.84 -2.47 2.45
CA SER A 141 -16.75 -1.54 1.32
C SER A 141 -17.51 -0.24 1.56
N TYR A 142 -18.72 -0.33 2.14
CA TYR A 142 -19.53 0.82 2.48
C TYR A 142 -18.86 1.73 3.53
N ARG A 143 -18.30 1.13 4.59
CA ARG A 143 -17.58 1.85 5.65
C ARG A 143 -16.37 2.62 5.12
N GLU A 144 -15.58 2.04 4.23
CA GLU A 144 -14.40 2.72 3.66
C GLU A 144 -14.79 3.85 2.72
N LEU A 145 -15.82 3.67 1.90
CA LEU A 145 -16.29 4.74 1.01
C LEU A 145 -16.78 5.94 1.81
N ILE A 146 -17.50 5.71 2.92
CA ILE A 146 -17.89 6.78 3.86
C ILE A 146 -16.65 7.42 4.50
N TYR A 147 -15.67 6.63 4.92
CA TYR A 147 -14.44 7.17 5.49
C TYR A 147 -13.72 8.07 4.48
N LEU A 148 -13.53 7.60 3.25
CA LEU A 148 -12.88 8.36 2.17
C LEU A 148 -13.67 9.62 1.76
N GLU A 149 -15.01 9.56 1.79
CA GLU A 149 -15.86 10.74 1.60
C GLU A 149 -15.69 11.77 2.72
N LYS A 150 -15.70 11.34 3.99
CA LYS A 150 -15.48 12.22 5.15
C LYS A 150 -14.11 12.90 5.10
N ASN A 151 -13.09 12.21 4.60
CA ASN A 151 -11.74 12.77 4.43
C ASN A 151 -11.59 13.57 3.12
N LYS A 152 -12.69 13.87 2.42
CA LYS A 152 -12.73 14.68 1.18
C LYS A 152 -11.84 14.12 0.06
N LEU A 153 -11.68 12.80 0.00
CA LEU A 153 -10.96 12.12 -1.08
C LEU A 153 -11.93 11.68 -2.18
N LEU A 154 -13.15 11.33 -1.79
CA LEU A 154 -14.24 11.00 -2.70
C LEU A 154 -15.38 12.03 -2.57
N THR A 155 -16.21 12.13 -3.59
CA THR A 155 -17.56 12.68 -3.48
C THR A 155 -18.57 11.64 -3.90
N SER A 156 -19.71 11.59 -3.21
CA SER A 156 -20.85 10.84 -3.70
C SER A 156 -21.53 11.60 -4.85
N SER A 157 -21.83 10.89 -5.94
CA SER A 157 -22.81 11.30 -6.93
C SER A 157 -24.11 10.54 -6.62
N SER A 158 -25.21 11.28 -6.48
CA SER A 158 -26.55 10.67 -6.53
C SER A 158 -26.92 10.48 -7.99
N SER A 159 -26.33 9.50 -8.66
CA SER A 159 -26.72 9.14 -10.01
C SER A 159 -28.11 8.53 -9.98
N GLY A 160 -29.12 9.29 -10.43
CA GLY A 160 -30.38 8.86 -11.04
C GLY A 160 -31.23 7.78 -10.34
N LYS A 161 -32.45 8.15 -9.94
CA LYS A 161 -33.52 7.22 -9.58
C LYS A 161 -33.83 6.27 -10.75
N ASP A 162 -33.55 4.99 -10.57
CA ASP A 162 -34.32 3.91 -11.18
C ASP A 162 -34.62 2.87 -10.08
N GLY A 163 -35.90 2.70 -9.78
CA GLY A 163 -36.47 1.55 -9.05
C GLY A 163 -35.76 1.11 -7.76
N ASN A 164 -36.19 1.66 -6.62
CA ASN A 164 -35.96 1.15 -5.26
C ASN A 164 -34.48 0.99 -4.81
N LYS A 165 -34.06 1.91 -3.92
CA LYS A 165 -32.73 2.12 -3.31
C LYS A 165 -31.83 3.05 -4.11
N SER A 166 -31.71 4.30 -3.65
CA SER A 166 -30.69 5.26 -4.09
C SER A 166 -29.30 4.62 -3.98
N ARG A 167 -28.70 4.25 -5.11
CA ARG A 167 -27.35 3.68 -5.14
C ARG A 167 -26.36 4.84 -5.14
N LYS A 168 -25.67 5.03 -4.01
CA LYS A 168 -24.58 6.00 -3.92
C LYS A 168 -23.40 5.50 -4.77
N SER A 169 -23.01 6.29 -5.75
CA SER A 169 -21.78 6.13 -6.53
C SER A 169 -20.75 7.13 -6.02
N TYR A 170 -19.46 6.81 -6.08
CA TYR A 170 -18.39 7.67 -5.60
C TYR A 170 -17.36 7.93 -6.69
N ASN A 171 -16.85 9.15 -6.76
CA ASN A 171 -15.76 9.56 -7.66
C ASN A 171 -14.73 10.46 -6.97
N CYS A 172 -13.54 10.61 -7.56
CA CYS A 172 -12.43 11.36 -6.97
C CYS A 172 -12.59 12.88 -7.15
N GLN A 173 -12.36 13.67 -6.08
CA GLN A 173 -12.62 15.11 -6.07
C GLN A 173 -11.75 15.91 -7.08
N LYS A 174 -10.50 15.49 -7.31
CA LYS A 174 -9.59 16.17 -8.25
C LYS A 174 -10.15 16.20 -9.68
N LYS A 175 -10.95 15.21 -10.08
CA LYS A 175 -11.56 15.15 -11.42
C LYS A 175 -12.62 16.24 -11.60
N LYS A 176 -13.48 16.48 -10.61
CA LYS A 176 -14.51 17.53 -10.66
C LYS A 176 -13.94 18.95 -10.84
N LYS A 177 -12.77 19.27 -10.26
CA LYS A 177 -12.13 20.58 -10.47
C LYS A 177 -11.69 20.76 -11.93
N ARG A 178 -11.05 19.74 -12.51
CA ARG A 178 -10.62 19.74 -13.92
C ARG A 178 -11.80 19.80 -14.89
N GLU A 179 -12.88 19.08 -14.63
CA GLU A 179 -14.09 19.12 -15.47
C GLU A 179 -14.78 20.49 -15.40
N LYS A 180 -14.93 21.09 -14.20
CA LYS A 180 -15.50 22.43 -14.07
C LYS A 180 -14.65 23.51 -14.73
N GLU A 181 -13.32 23.45 -14.59
CA GLU A 181 -12.39 24.36 -15.26
C GLU A 181 -12.44 24.18 -16.79
N ALA A 182 -12.52 22.94 -17.29
CA ALA A 182 -12.63 22.66 -18.72
C ALA A 182 -13.97 23.14 -19.33
N ILE A 183 -15.07 23.03 -18.60
CA ILE A 183 -16.40 23.54 -19.02
C ILE A 183 -16.40 25.07 -19.04
N SER A 184 -15.80 25.73 -18.03
CA SER A 184 -15.68 27.19 -17.98
C SER A 184 -14.79 27.74 -19.11
N LEU A 185 -13.68 27.06 -19.44
CA LEU A 185 -12.81 27.41 -20.55
C LEU A 185 -13.46 27.22 -21.92
N LYS A 186 -14.35 26.22 -22.08
CA LYS A 186 -15.15 26.04 -23.31
C LYS A 186 -16.24 27.10 -23.46
N SER A 187 -16.81 27.60 -22.37
CA SER A 187 -17.78 28.71 -22.41
C SER A 187 -17.12 30.03 -22.82
N LYS A 188 -15.90 30.32 -22.35
CA LYS A 188 -15.14 31.54 -22.67
C LYS A 188 -14.56 31.60 -24.10
N ARG A 189 -14.64 30.51 -24.87
CA ARG A 189 -14.20 30.47 -26.29
C ARG A 189 -15.36 30.56 -27.28
N LYS A 190 -16.59 30.73 -26.79
CA LYS A 190 -17.81 30.84 -27.61
C LYS A 190 -18.42 32.25 -27.63
N ASP A 191 -17.81 33.18 -26.90
CA ASP A 191 -18.06 34.63 -26.98
C ASP A 191 -16.85 35.29 -27.66
#